data_AF-A0A509L4P3-F1
#
_entry.id   AF-A0A509L4P3-F1
#
_cell.length_a   1.000
_cell.length_b   1.000
_cell.length_c   1.000
_cell.angle_alpha   90.00
_cell.angle_beta   90.00
_cell.angle_gamma   90.00
#
_symmetry.space_group_name_H-M   'P 1'
#
loop_
_entity.id
_entity.type
_entity.pdbx_description
1 polymer ?
#
loop_
_entity_poly.entity_id
_entity_poly.type
_entity_poly.pdbx_seq_one_letter_code
_entity_poly.pdbx_strand_id
1 'polypeptide(L)' 'GENEHHIIEAMFKAVGRALDIATSLDDRIIGVHSTKGSL' A
#
# COMPACT_ATOMS: atom_id res chain seq x y z
N GLY A 1 -4.92 9.45 -20.49
CA GLY A 1 -4.07 10.24 -19.59
C GLY A 1 -3.45 11.33 -20.41
N GLU A 2 -4.11 12.47 -20.48
CA GLU A 2 -3.67 13.63 -21.28
C GLU A 2 -3.62 14.91 -20.42
N ASN A 3 -4.18 14.85 -19.20
CA ASN A 3 -4.21 15.94 -18.25
C ASN A 3 -3.30 15.59 -17.07
N GLU A 4 -2.28 16.42 -16.85
CA GLU A 4 -1.26 16.21 -15.81
C GLU A 4 -1.85 16.19 -14.39
N HIS A 5 -2.84 17.06 -14.12
CA HIS A 5 -3.53 17.11 -12.83
C HIS A 5 -4.22 15.77 -12.52
N HIS A 6 -4.98 15.22 -13.47
CA HIS A 6 -5.65 13.94 -13.29
C HIS A 6 -4.66 12.76 -13.19
N ILE A 7 -3.52 12.82 -13.88
CA ILE A 7 -2.48 11.79 -13.79
C ILE A 7 -1.90 11.75 -12.37
N ILE A 8 -1.50 12.92 -11.84
CA ILE A 8 -0.95 13.02 -10.49
C ILE A 8 -2.00 12.60 -9.45
N GLU A 9 -3.23 13.09 -9.57
CA GLU A 9 -4.32 12.70 -8.67
C GLU A 9 -4.57 11.19 -8.68
N ALA A 10 -4.56 10.57 -9.87
CA ALA A 10 -4.71 9.12 -9.99
C ALA A 10 -3.56 8.36 -9.32
N MET A 11 -2.32 8.85 -9.45
CA MET A 11 -1.15 8.26 -8.77
C MET A 11 -1.31 8.32 -7.26
N PHE A 12 -1.63 9.49 -6.68
CA PHE A 12 -1.80 9.63 -5.24
C PHE A 12 -2.97 8.80 -4.70
N LYS A 13 -4.09 8.73 -5.44
CA LYS A 13 -5.21 7.85 -5.10
C LYS A 13 -4.82 6.37 -5.10
N ALA A 14 -4.01 5.95 -6.07
CA ALA A 14 -3.52 4.58 -6.15
C ALA A 14 -2.58 4.25 -4.98
N VAL A 15 -1.64 5.14 -4.68
CA VAL A 15 -0.72 5.00 -3.53
C VAL A 15 -1.50 4.92 -2.22
N GLY A 16 -2.48 5.80 -2.00
CA GLY A 16 -3.29 5.78 -0.78
C GLY A 16 -4.00 4.44 -0.56
N ARG A 17 -4.62 3.89 -1.62
CA ARG A 17 -5.28 2.57 -1.52
C ARG A 17 -4.30 1.43 -1.30
N ALA A 18 -3.15 1.44 -1.99
CA ALA A 18 -2.14 0.42 -1.82
C ALA A 18 -1.55 0.43 -0.40
N LEU A 19 -1.31 1.63 0.14
CA LEU A 19 -0.80 1.81 1.50
C LEU A 19 -1.80 1.31 2.54
N ASP A 20 -3.07 1.70 2.42
CA ASP A 20 -4.15 1.25 3.32
C ASP A 20 -4.20 -0.28 3.43
N ILE A 21 -4.18 -0.97 2.28
CA ILE A 21 -4.15 -2.44 2.22
C ILE A 21 -2.87 -3.00 2.84
N ALA A 22 -1.71 -2.43 2.51
CA ALA A 22 -0.41 -2.94 2.99
C ALA A 22 -0.20 -2.76 4.50
N THR A 23 -0.84 -1.77 5.11
CA THR A 23 -0.74 -1.48 6.56
C THR A 23 -1.89 -2.02 7.38
N SER A 24 -2.91 -2.60 6.75
CA SER A 24 -4.04 -3.19 7.45
C SER A 24 -3.59 -4.39 8.30
N LEU A 25 -4.24 -4.57 9.46
CA LEU A 25 -4.03 -5.76 10.28
C LEU A 25 -4.58 -6.99 9.57
N ASP A 26 -3.78 -8.05 9.49
CA ASP A 26 -4.19 -9.36 8.99
C ASP A 26 -4.07 -10.38 10.11
N ASP A 27 -5.21 -10.83 10.63
CA ASP A 27 -5.30 -11.78 11.75
C ASP A 27 -4.67 -13.15 11.45
N ARG A 28 -4.34 -13.44 10.18
CA ARG A 28 -3.64 -14.67 9.77
C ARG A 28 -2.13 -14.55 9.98
N ILE A 29 -1.59 -13.34 10.12
CA ILE A 29 -0.16 -13.10 10.33
C ILE A 29 0.15 -13.25 11.81
N ILE A 30 0.98 -14.24 12.13
CA ILE A 30 1.50 -14.46 13.49
C ILE A 30 2.97 -14.00 13.50
N GLY A 31 3.28 -12.99 14.31
CA GLY A 31 4.63 -12.42 14.39
C GLY A 31 4.97 -11.48 13.22
N VAL A 32 6.25 -11.42 12.85
CA VAL A 32 6.72 -10.52 11.77
C VAL A 32 6.50 -11.18 10.40
N HIS A 33 5.91 -10.45 9.45
CA HIS A 33 5.70 -10.92 8.07
C HIS A 33 7.00 -10.93 7.24
N SER A 34 8.02 -11.66 7.71
CA SER A 34 9.35 -11.77 7.12
C SER A 34 9.95 -13.14 7.41
N THR A 35 10.53 -13.81 6.41
CA THR A 35 11.21 -15.09 6.59
C THR A 35 12.47 -14.99 7.45
N LYS A 36 13.02 -13.79 7.60
CA LYS A 36 14.17 -13.51 8.49
C LYS A 36 13.74 -13.22 9.94
N GLY A 37 12.44 -13.05 10.20
CA GLY A 37 11.90 -12.70 11.51
C GLY A 37 12.04 -11.22 11.91
N SER A 38 12.55 -10.35 11.04
CA SER A 38 12.67 -8.90 11.25
C SER A 38 12.31 -8.11 9.98
N LEU A 39 11.95 -6.82 10.15
CA LEU A 39 11.73 -5.84 9.09
C LEU A 39 12.82 -4.78 9.10
#